data_AF-A0A7L4TGB1-F1
#
_entry.id   AF-A0A7L4TGB1-F1
#
_cell.length_a   1.000
_cell.length_b   1.000
_cell.length_c   1.000
_cell.angle_alpha   90.00
_cell.angle_beta   90.00
_cell.angle_gamma   90.00
#
_symmetry.space_group_name_H-M   'P 1'
#
loop_
_entity.id
_entity.type
_entity.pdbx_description
1 polymer ?
#
loop_
_entity_poly.entity_id
_entity_poly.type
_entity_poly.pdbx_seq_one_letter_code
_entity_poly.pdbx_strand_id
1 'polypeptide(L)'
;MGVDKLLKLEQAEEIQLPVRDGTLLSGHLFKPEGSKKSPLIIFVTGSGSLSYTMDWQNESFYFCRTFVSVCLAERFAVLLVDKRGIGGSKGNWKSQNFYGRAKDMYDVIQLMKMRPDIVN
;
A
#
# COMPACT_ATOMS: atom_id res chain seq x y z
N MET A 1 -18.68 -20.82 7.66
CA MET A 1 -17.39 -20.10 7.69
C MET A 1 -17.74 -18.64 7.84
N GLY A 2 -17.34 -18.06 8.97
CA GLY A 2 -17.98 -16.87 9.55
C GLY A 2 -17.84 -15.62 8.68
N VAL A 3 -18.92 -14.86 8.65
CA VAL A 3 -18.99 -13.51 8.09
C VAL A 3 -17.90 -12.64 8.71
N ASP A 4 -16.94 -12.27 7.87
CA ASP A 4 -16.37 -10.94 7.74
C ASP A 4 -16.05 -10.19 9.03
N LYS A 5 -14.96 -10.58 9.69
CA LYS A 5 -14.20 -9.57 10.44
C LYS A 5 -13.58 -8.65 9.39
N LEU A 6 -14.25 -7.52 9.10
CA LEU A 6 -13.76 -6.51 8.18
C LEU A 6 -12.31 -6.16 8.57
N LEU A 7 -11.39 -6.42 7.64
CA LEU A 7 -9.99 -6.06 7.78
C LEU A 7 -9.93 -4.57 8.14
N LYS A 8 -9.28 -4.24 9.26
CA LYS A 8 -9.16 -2.86 9.72
C LYS A 8 -7.79 -2.30 9.40
N LEU A 9 -7.72 -0.99 9.20
CA LEU A 9 -6.50 -0.33 8.77
C LEU A 9 -5.43 -0.36 9.88
N GLU A 10 -5.85 -0.34 11.15
CA GLU A 10 -4.97 -0.37 12.33
C GLU A 10 -4.27 -1.73 12.53
N GLN A 11 -4.65 -2.75 11.75
CA GLN A 11 -3.96 -4.03 11.73
C GLN A 11 -2.72 -4.02 10.83
N ALA A 12 -2.57 -3.00 9.97
CA ALA A 12 -1.40 -2.83 9.13
C ALA A 12 -0.31 -2.01 9.82
N GLU A 13 0.93 -2.26 9.41
CA GLU A 13 2.06 -1.41 9.73
C GLU A 13 1.99 -0.14 8.87
N GLU A 14 1.80 1.01 9.51
CA GLU A 14 1.98 2.30 8.85
C GLU A 14 3.45 2.50 8.46
N ILE A 15 3.69 2.87 7.21
CA ILE A 15 5.05 3.03 6.69
C ILE A 15 5.21 4.36 5.96
N GLN A 16 6.35 5.01 6.19
CA GLN A 16 6.82 6.18 5.46
C GLN A 16 7.98 5.78 4.55
N LEU A 17 7.89 6.16 3.28
CA LEU A 17 8.76 5.71 2.20
C LEU A 17 9.43 6.93 1.56
N PRO A 18 10.66 7.28 1.97
CA PRO A 18 11.40 8.38 1.36
C PRO A 18 11.85 7.99 -0.05
N VAL A 19 11.26 8.60 -1.07
CA VAL A 19 11.66 8.39 -2.46
C VAL A 19 12.85 9.28 -2.84
N ARG A 20 13.43 9.08 -4.02
CA ARG A 20 14.74 9.64 -4.44
C ARG A 20 14.93 11.16 -4.29
N ASP A 21 13.85 11.93 -4.30
CA ASP A 21 13.88 13.39 -4.17
C ASP A 21 13.61 13.87 -2.73
N GLY A 22 13.61 12.96 -1.76
CA GLY A 22 13.31 13.22 -0.35
C GLY A 22 11.82 13.31 -0.03
N THR A 23 10.93 13.20 -1.02
CA THR A 23 9.48 13.18 -0.77
C THR A 23 9.10 11.94 0.02
N LEU A 24 8.28 12.10 1.05
CA LEU A 24 7.76 10.99 1.83
C LEU A 24 6.42 10.54 1.25
N LEU A 25 6.37 9.26 0.83
CA LEU A 25 5.12 8.57 0.53
C LEU A 25 4.65 7.80 1.76
N SER A 26 3.33 7.75 1.95
CA SER A 26 2.69 7.04 3.05
C SER A 26 2.04 5.76 2.51
N GLY A 27 2.05 4.71 3.33
CA GLY A 27 1.37 3.46 3.00
C GLY A 27 1.02 2.65 4.22
N HIS A 28 0.32 1.54 3.99
CA HIS A 28 -0.02 0.54 4.99
C HIS A 28 0.40 -0.84 4.49
N LEU A 29 1.27 -1.50 5.26
CA LEU A 29 1.78 -2.84 4.99
C LEU A 29 1.00 -3.87 5.81
N PHE A 30 0.21 -4.68 5.12
CA PHE A 30 -0.47 -5.84 5.66
C PHE A 30 0.40 -7.08 5.49
N LYS A 31 0.50 -7.89 6.55
CA LYS A 31 1.32 -9.11 6.57
C LYS A 31 0.50 -10.33 6.97
N PRO A 32 0.67 -11.47 6.31
CA PRO A 32 -0.04 -12.69 6.67
C PRO A 32 0.46 -13.23 8.01
N GLU A 33 -0.47 -13.60 8.88
CA GLU A 33 -0.15 -14.08 10.24
C GLU A 33 0.77 -15.31 10.22
N GLY A 34 1.72 -15.34 11.15
CA GLY A 34 2.68 -16.44 11.30
C GLY A 34 3.75 -16.54 10.20
N SER A 35 3.76 -15.64 9.22
CA SER A 35 4.76 -15.68 8.14
C SER A 35 6.01 -14.90 8.53
N LYS A 36 7.18 -15.55 8.50
CA LYS A 36 8.48 -14.89 8.76
C LYS A 36 8.95 -14.04 7.59
N LYS A 37 8.63 -14.47 6.36
CA LYS A 37 9.00 -13.81 5.12
C LYS A 37 7.89 -14.05 4.10
N SER A 38 7.46 -13.01 3.39
CA SER A 38 6.35 -13.11 2.42
C SER A 38 6.70 -12.46 1.09
N PRO A 39 6.23 -13.00 -0.05
CA PRO A 39 6.21 -12.24 -1.29
C PRO A 39 5.33 -11.00 -1.11
N LEU A 40 5.70 -9.90 -1.77
CA LEU A 40 5.04 -8.60 -1.62
C LEU A 40 4.29 -8.21 -2.89
N ILE A 41 3.05 -7.78 -2.72
CA ILE A 41 2.30 -7.04 -3.74
C ILE A 41 2.24 -5.57 -3.32
N ILE A 42 2.58 -4.67 -4.23
CA ILE A 42 2.44 -3.22 -4.02
C ILE A 42 1.27 -2.73 -4.87
N PHE A 43 0.31 -2.10 -4.23
CA PHE A 43 -0.85 -1.52 -4.88
C PHE A 43 -0.85 -0.01 -4.70
N VAL A 44 -1.12 0.69 -5.80
CA VAL A 44 -1.27 2.15 -5.84
C VAL A 44 -2.54 2.49 -6.60
N THR A 45 -3.31 3.46 -6.09
CA THR A 45 -4.55 3.86 -6.74
C THR A 45 -4.28 4.51 -8.10
N GLY A 46 -5.23 4.32 -9.02
CA GLY A 46 -5.16 4.88 -10.37
C GLY A 46 -5.28 6.42 -10.42
N SER A 47 -5.78 6.92 -11.54
CA SER A 47 -5.96 8.36 -11.76
C SER A 47 -6.87 9.02 -10.72
N GLY A 48 -6.70 10.33 -10.55
CA GLY A 48 -7.53 11.16 -9.65
C GLY A 48 -6.99 11.26 -8.23
N SER A 49 -7.80 11.90 -7.37
CA SER A 49 -7.38 12.33 -6.03
C SER A 49 -7.71 11.35 -4.90
N LEU A 50 -8.13 10.13 -5.23
CA LEU A 50 -8.58 9.16 -4.24
C LEU A 50 -7.41 8.38 -3.63
N SER A 51 -7.45 8.28 -2.30
CA SER A 51 -6.62 7.37 -1.49
C SER A 51 -7.29 6.00 -1.38
N TYR A 52 -6.49 4.96 -1.16
CA TYR A 52 -7.03 3.63 -0.83
C TYR A 52 -7.77 3.62 0.53
N THR A 53 -7.52 4.59 1.42
CA THR A 53 -8.20 4.67 2.73
C THR A 53 -9.69 4.93 2.61
N MET A 54 -10.16 5.42 1.46
CA MET A 54 -11.58 5.54 1.12
C MET A 54 -12.34 4.25 1.38
N ASP A 55 -11.73 3.08 1.12
CA ASP A 55 -12.33 1.78 1.42
C ASP A 55 -12.76 1.74 2.89
N TRP A 56 -11.89 2.13 3.82
CA TRP A 56 -12.13 2.15 5.26
C TRP A 56 -13.02 3.30 5.76
N GLN A 57 -13.34 4.27 4.90
CA GLN A 57 -14.23 5.39 5.23
C GLN A 57 -15.65 5.17 4.71
N ASN A 58 -15.85 4.25 3.76
CA ASN A 58 -17.13 3.96 3.15
C ASN A 58 -17.33 2.44 3.00
N GLU A 59 -18.25 1.86 3.76
CA GLU A 59 -18.54 0.42 3.72
C GLU A 59 -19.01 -0.07 2.34
N SER A 60 -19.62 0.80 1.54
CA SER A 60 -20.06 0.46 0.18
C SER A 60 -18.90 0.31 -0.82
N PHE A 61 -17.70 0.79 -0.46
CA PHE A 61 -16.48 0.65 -1.25
C PHE A 61 -15.52 -0.30 -0.53
N TYR A 62 -15.39 -1.53 -1.02
CA TYR A 62 -14.69 -2.61 -0.31
C TYR A 62 -13.59 -3.29 -1.15
N PHE A 63 -13.17 -2.66 -2.25
CA PHE A 63 -12.20 -3.27 -3.17
C PHE A 63 -10.86 -3.55 -2.49
N CYS A 64 -10.25 -2.56 -1.83
CA CYS A 64 -8.94 -2.72 -1.21
C CYS A 64 -8.99 -3.70 -0.03
N ARG A 65 -10.06 -3.65 0.78
CA ARG A 65 -10.26 -4.60 1.88
C ARG A 65 -10.34 -6.03 1.36
N THR A 66 -11.17 -6.29 0.35
CA THR A 66 -11.30 -7.62 -0.24
C THR A 66 -10.01 -8.07 -0.90
N PHE A 67 -9.37 -7.19 -1.67
CA PHE A 67 -8.10 -7.49 -2.33
C PHE A 67 -7.01 -7.89 -1.32
N VAL A 68 -6.83 -7.11 -0.26
CA VAL A 68 -5.85 -7.43 0.79
C VAL A 68 -6.22 -8.73 1.48
N SER A 69 -7.49 -8.92 1.84
CA SER A 69 -7.95 -10.14 2.54
C SER A 69 -7.65 -11.41 1.75
N VAL A 70 -7.91 -11.39 0.43
CA VAL A 70 -7.58 -12.52 -0.46
C VAL A 70 -6.07 -12.74 -0.55
N CYS A 71 -5.28 -11.68 -0.74
CA CYS A 71 -3.82 -11.81 -0.83
C CYS A 71 -3.19 -12.36 0.45
N LEU A 72 -3.67 -11.91 1.62
CA LEU A 72 -3.19 -12.40 2.92
C LEU A 72 -3.52 -13.88 3.12
N ALA A 73 -4.71 -14.32 2.70
CA ALA A 73 -5.09 -15.74 2.73
C ALA A 73 -4.14 -16.61 1.89
N GLU A 74 -3.67 -16.06 0.76
CA GLU A 74 -2.68 -16.68 -0.14
C GLU A 74 -1.21 -16.41 0.27
N ARG A 75 -0.97 -15.94 1.49
CA ARG A 75 0.37 -15.69 2.06
C ARG A 75 1.20 -14.60 1.38
N PHE A 76 0.57 -13.71 0.62
CA PHE A 76 1.20 -12.48 0.14
C PHE A 76 1.07 -11.36 1.17
N ALA A 77 2.16 -10.64 1.41
CA ALA A 77 2.10 -9.33 2.04
C ALA A 77 1.58 -8.31 1.01
N VAL A 78 0.84 -7.31 1.47
CA VAL A 78 0.31 -6.24 0.60
C VAL A 78 0.67 -4.89 1.17
N LEU A 79 1.34 -4.07 0.36
CA LEU A 79 1.58 -2.67 0.65
C LEU A 79 0.63 -1.82 -0.19
N LEU A 80 -0.33 -1.16 0.46
CA LEU A 80 -1.13 -0.12 -0.16
C LEU A 80 -0.38 1.21 -0.02
N VAL A 81 -0.14 1.91 -1.13
CA VAL A 81 0.63 3.16 -1.14
C VAL A 81 -0.25 4.30 -1.62
N ASP A 82 -0.25 5.39 -0.88
CA ASP A 82 -0.76 6.65 -1.37
C ASP A 82 0.24 7.22 -2.36
N LYS A 83 -0.17 7.44 -3.60
CA LYS A 83 0.67 8.14 -4.58
C LYS A 83 0.99 9.55 -4.09
N ARG A 84 2.10 10.10 -4.58
CA ARG A 84 2.56 11.46 -4.27
C ARG A 84 1.43 12.49 -4.25
N GLY A 85 1.34 13.26 -3.17
CA GLY A 85 0.35 14.33 -2.97
C GLY A 85 -1.08 13.86 -2.74
N ILE A 86 -1.31 12.58 -2.41
CA ILE A 86 -2.61 12.01 -2.04
C ILE A 86 -2.53 11.46 -0.62
N GLY A 87 -3.63 11.56 0.13
CA GLY A 87 -3.75 10.98 1.48
C GLY A 87 -2.60 11.40 2.39
N GLY A 88 -1.87 10.43 2.93
CA GLY A 88 -0.71 10.68 3.81
C GLY A 88 0.57 11.14 3.08
N SER A 89 0.65 10.93 1.75
CA SER A 89 1.85 11.21 0.96
C SER A 89 2.06 12.70 0.70
N LYS A 90 3.31 13.16 0.85
CA LYS A 90 3.71 14.54 0.58
C LYS A 90 3.82 14.82 -0.93
N GLY A 91 4.01 16.10 -1.27
CA GLY A 91 4.17 16.57 -2.64
C GLY A 91 2.85 16.96 -3.31
N ASN A 92 2.83 16.95 -4.64
CA ASN A 92 1.67 17.35 -5.44
C ASN A 92 1.44 16.36 -6.59
N TRP A 93 0.26 15.73 -6.63
CA TRP A 93 -0.05 14.75 -7.66
C TRP A 93 -0.28 15.36 -9.05
N LYS A 94 -0.68 16.63 -9.11
CA LYS A 94 -0.98 17.34 -10.38
C LYS A 94 0.27 17.71 -11.15
N SER A 95 1.42 17.85 -10.48
CA SER A 95 2.70 18.14 -11.13
C SER A 95 3.43 16.88 -11.60
N GLN A 96 2.90 15.69 -11.33
CA GLN A 96 3.52 14.44 -11.75
C GLN A 96 2.99 13.95 -13.10
N ASN A 97 3.89 13.43 -13.94
CA ASN A 97 3.56 12.63 -15.11
C ASN A 97 3.57 11.11 -14.78
N PHE A 98 3.27 10.25 -15.75
CA PHE A 98 3.26 8.79 -15.56
C PHE A 98 4.63 8.23 -15.19
N TYR A 99 5.70 8.74 -15.80
CA TYR A 99 7.07 8.30 -15.50
C TYR A 99 7.52 8.67 -14.09
N GLY A 100 7.09 9.83 -13.58
CA GLY A 100 7.31 10.22 -12.19
C GLY A 100 6.66 9.23 -11.24
N ARG A 101 5.40 8.86 -11.50
CA ARG A 101 4.68 7.85 -10.70
C ARG A 101 5.38 6.49 -10.73
N ALA A 102 5.83 6.07 -11.91
CA ALA A 102 6.59 4.83 -12.05
C ALA A 102 7.93 4.87 -11.30
N LYS A 103 8.63 6.01 -11.32
CA LYS A 103 9.87 6.21 -10.55
C LYS A 103 9.63 6.16 -9.05
N ASP A 104 8.55 6.77 -8.56
CA ASP A 104 8.15 6.68 -7.15
C ASP A 104 7.91 5.22 -6.74
N MET A 105 7.15 4.46 -7.53
CA MET A 105 6.89 3.05 -7.22
C MET A 105 8.13 2.18 -7.36
N TYR A 106 9.04 2.49 -8.28
CA TYR A 106 10.34 1.85 -8.37
C TYR A 106 11.14 2.04 -7.07
N ASP A 107 11.18 3.27 -6.53
CA ASP A 107 11.87 3.55 -5.27
C ASP A 107 11.23 2.77 -4.11
N VAL A 108 9.89 2.70 -4.06
CA VAL A 108 9.17 1.88 -3.08
C VAL A 108 9.57 0.41 -3.19
N ILE A 109 9.65 -0.16 -4.40
CA ILE A 109 10.10 -1.55 -4.60
C ILE A 109 11.53 -1.74 -4.06
N GLN A 110 12.45 -0.82 -4.36
CA GLN A 110 13.84 -0.92 -3.88
C GLN A 110 13.92 -0.86 -2.36
N LEU A 111 13.16 0.04 -1.72
CA LEU A 111 13.09 0.14 -0.26
C LEU A 111 12.56 -1.16 0.35
N MET A 112 11.50 -1.74 -0.21
CA MET A 112 10.89 -2.95 0.31
C MET A 112 11.75 -4.20 0.13
N LYS A 113 12.58 -4.28 -0.91
CA LYS A 113 13.57 -5.35 -1.09
C LYS A 113 14.63 -5.41 0.00
N MET A 114 14.88 -4.30 0.70
CA MET A 114 15.84 -4.27 1.81
C MET A 114 15.27 -4.86 3.11
N ARG A 115 13.96 -5.13 3.17
CA ARG A 115 13.33 -5.63 4.38
C ARG A 115 13.59 -7.14 4.58
N PRO A 116 13.93 -7.58 5.81
CA PRO A 116 14.19 -8.99 6.09
C PRO A 116 12.93 -9.86 6.02
N ASP A 117 11.75 -9.27 6.24
CA ASP A 117 10.43 -9.94 6.22
C ASP A 117 9.80 -10.01 4.82
N ILE A 118 10.48 -9.54 3.76
CA ILE A 118 10.00 -9.54 2.37
C ILE A 118 10.92 -10.37 1.47
N VAL A 119 10.35 -11.25 0.64
CA VAL A 119 11.09 -12.04 -0.38
C VAL A 119 11.67 -11.10 -1.44
N ASN A 120 12.95 -11.30 -1.79
CA ASN A 120 13.70 -10.46 -2.74
C ASN A 120 13.73 -11.06 -4.15
#